data_AF-A0A7X8A4Z7-F1
#
_entry.id   AF-A0A7X8A4Z7-F1
#
_cell.length_a   1.000
_cell.length_b   1.000
_cell.length_c   1.000
_cell.angle_alpha   90.00
_cell.angle_beta   90.00
_cell.angle_gamma   90.00
#
_symmetry.space_group_name_H-M   'P 1'
#
loop_
_entity.id
_entity.type
_entity.pdbx_description
1 polymer ?
#
loop_
_entity_poly.entity_id
_entity_poly.type
_entity_poly.pdbx_seq_one_letter_code
_entity_poly.pdbx_strand_id
1 'polypeptide(L)'
;MIAQQLLYKESKDLRNEVFLCGILHDIGRMMLVKIDPNKYVAFQGNGRKVTDLEAENKFFGIDHQKLGEMLAQKWNFPESIIMAISRHHDPPVDDTYGMLISAVNIADMLVHALSIGNSGSYYISSFSQDAWRKLGLEMSQLENILIKSLDEIDKVTDLVNELRKK
;
A
#
# COMPACT_ATOMS: atom_id res chain seq x y z
N MET A 1 5.28 4.79 -5.25
CA MET A 1 6.68 5.09 -5.65
C MET A 1 7.58 3.87 -5.53
N ILE A 2 7.79 3.30 -4.33
CA ILE A 2 8.56 2.05 -4.15
C ILE A 2 8.02 0.93 -5.04
N ALA A 3 6.71 0.69 -5.07
CA ALA A 3 6.09 -0.34 -5.91
C ALA A 3 6.45 -0.22 -7.41
N GLN A 4 6.57 1.01 -7.91
CA GLN A 4 7.01 1.28 -9.29
C GLN A 4 8.48 0.95 -9.49
N GLN A 5 9.33 1.28 -8.51
CA GLN A 5 10.76 0.97 -8.57
C GLN A 5 11.04 -0.53 -8.42
N LEU A 6 10.20 -1.28 -7.70
CA LEU A 6 10.29 -2.74 -7.64
C LEU A 6 10.13 -3.40 -9.01
N LEU A 7 9.34 -2.80 -9.90
CA LEU A 7 9.13 -3.28 -11.27
C LEU A 7 10.04 -2.60 -12.31
N TYR A 8 11.27 -2.19 -11.93
CA TYR A 8 12.15 -1.42 -12.81
C TYR A 8 12.50 -2.10 -14.15
N LYS A 9 12.50 -3.43 -14.21
CA LYS A 9 12.74 -4.24 -15.43
C LYS A 9 11.52 -4.35 -16.34
N GLU A 10 10.33 -4.04 -15.82
CA GLU A 10 9.07 -4.21 -16.54
C GLU A 10 8.77 -3.05 -17.49
N SER A 11 7.75 -3.26 -18.32
CA SER A 11 7.26 -2.26 -19.27
C SER A 11 6.87 -0.95 -18.57
N LYS A 12 7.04 0.17 -19.30
CA LYS A 12 6.67 1.50 -18.78
C LYS A 12 5.19 1.56 -18.37
N ASP A 13 4.32 0.88 -19.10
CA ASP A 13 2.89 0.87 -18.84
C ASP A 13 2.57 0.16 -17.53
N LEU A 14 3.13 -1.04 -17.31
CA LEU A 14 2.96 -1.77 -16.05
C LEU A 14 3.53 -0.98 -14.86
N ARG A 15 4.67 -0.30 -15.06
CA ARG A 15 5.25 0.59 -14.03
C ARG A 15 4.38 1.81 -13.72
N ASN A 16 3.67 2.37 -14.69
CA ASN A 16 2.72 3.46 -14.44
C ASN A 16 1.48 2.96 -13.72
N GLU A 17 1.02 1.77 -14.08
CA GLU A 17 -0.15 1.14 -13.49
C GLU A 17 0.09 0.78 -12.01
N VAL A 18 1.22 0.15 -11.69
CA VAL A 18 1.59 -0.16 -10.30
C VAL A 18 1.84 1.12 -9.48
N PHE A 19 2.31 2.20 -10.12
CA PHE A 19 2.44 3.50 -9.45
C PHE A 19 1.07 4.01 -8.99
N LEU A 20 0.08 3.96 -9.88
CA LEU A 20 -1.29 4.33 -9.56
C LEU A 20 -1.88 3.42 -8.48
N CYS A 21 -1.64 2.12 -8.56
CA CYS A 21 -2.08 1.17 -7.54
C CYS A 21 -1.44 1.46 -6.18
N GLY A 22 -0.15 1.82 -6.14
CA GLY A 22 0.52 2.25 -4.92
C GLY A 22 -0.07 3.52 -4.30
N ILE A 23 -0.65 4.43 -5.09
CA ILE A 23 -1.37 5.59 -4.56
C ILE A 23 -2.75 5.19 -4.03
N LEU A 24 -3.44 4.28 -4.72
CA LEU A 24 -4.84 3.97 -4.48
C LEU A 24 -5.08 2.80 -3.52
N HIS A 25 -4.07 1.98 -3.22
CA HIS A 25 -4.24 0.71 -2.47
C HIS A 25 -5.02 0.88 -1.16
N ASP A 26 -4.77 1.97 -0.44
CA ASP A 26 -5.35 2.28 0.87
C ASP A 26 -6.56 3.23 0.81
N ILE A 27 -7.11 3.50 -0.37
CA ILE A 27 -8.19 4.50 -0.54
C ILE A 27 -9.43 4.21 0.32
N GLY A 28 -9.67 2.95 0.67
CA GLY A 28 -10.76 2.55 1.55
C GLY A 28 -10.65 3.10 2.97
N ARG A 29 -9.45 3.47 3.45
CA ARG A 29 -9.30 4.13 4.76
C ARG A 29 -9.99 5.48 4.79
N MET A 30 -10.05 6.20 3.67
CA MET A 30 -10.83 7.45 3.58
C MET A 30 -12.32 7.21 3.81
N MET A 31 -12.83 6.04 3.43
CA MET A 31 -14.22 5.67 3.68
C MET A 31 -14.45 5.34 5.15
N LEU A 32 -13.50 4.69 5.83
CA LEU A 32 -13.56 4.49 7.29
C LEU A 32 -13.64 5.82 8.04
N VAL A 33 -12.80 6.80 7.66
CA VAL A 33 -12.86 8.16 8.21
C VAL A 33 -14.23 8.79 7.94
N LYS A 34 -14.79 8.60 6.74
CA LYS A 34 -16.09 9.18 6.37
C LYS A 34 -17.27 8.55 7.13
N ILE A 35 -17.19 7.26 7.45
CA ILE A 35 -18.22 6.54 8.22
C ILE A 35 -18.33 7.14 9.62
N ASP A 36 -17.22 7.25 10.33
CA ASP A 36 -17.18 7.84 11.67
C ASP A 36 -15.77 8.36 12.00
N PRO A 37 -15.54 9.68 11.87
CA PRO A 37 -14.22 10.28 12.12
C PRO A 37 -13.74 10.08 13.56
N ASN A 38 -14.64 10.17 14.55
CA ASN A 38 -14.27 10.05 15.97
C ASN A 38 -13.86 8.62 16.28
N LYS A 39 -14.60 7.66 15.74
CA LYS A 39 -14.28 6.24 15.82
C LYS A 39 -12.94 5.95 15.12
N TYR A 40 -12.67 6.53 13.95
CA TYR A 40 -11.37 6.38 13.30
C TYR A 40 -10.21 6.93 14.14
N VAL A 41 -10.36 8.09 14.76
CA VAL A 41 -9.34 8.62 15.69
C VAL A 41 -9.09 7.65 16.86
N ALA A 42 -10.16 7.12 17.47
CA ALA A 42 -10.05 6.14 18.55
C ALA A 42 -9.38 4.84 18.08
N PHE A 43 -9.68 4.38 16.86
CA PHE A 43 -9.08 3.21 16.24
C PHE A 43 -7.55 3.37 16.08
N GLN A 44 -7.10 4.53 15.62
CA GLN A 44 -5.68 4.82 15.39
C GLN A 44 -4.86 4.90 16.69
N GLY A 45 -5.47 5.33 17.80
CA GLY A 45 -4.77 5.51 19.08
C GLY A 45 -4.44 4.22 19.84
N ASN A 46 -4.91 3.05 19.39
CA ASN A 46 -4.95 1.83 20.20
C ASN A 46 -3.75 0.87 20.07
N GLY A 47 -2.62 1.28 19.46
CA GLY A 47 -1.38 0.51 19.45
C GLY A 47 -1.58 -0.98 19.13
N ARG A 48 -2.05 -1.25 17.92
CA ARG A 48 -2.68 -2.52 17.55
C ARG A 48 -1.64 -3.64 17.37
N LYS A 49 -1.94 -4.85 17.88
CA LYS A 49 -1.10 -6.07 17.79
C LYS A 49 -1.62 -7.12 16.79
N VAL A 50 -2.69 -6.79 16.09
CA VAL A 50 -3.34 -7.63 15.07
C VAL A 50 -3.19 -6.92 13.72
N THR A 51 -3.54 -7.60 12.63
CA THR A 51 -3.51 -6.97 11.30
C THR A 51 -4.48 -5.78 11.21
N ASP A 52 -4.23 -4.86 10.29
CA ASP A 52 -5.14 -3.74 10.03
C ASP A 52 -6.54 -4.24 9.66
N LEU A 53 -6.63 -5.26 8.80
CA LEU A 53 -7.91 -5.84 8.37
C LEU A 53 -8.72 -6.44 9.54
N GLU A 54 -8.08 -7.22 10.41
CA GLU A 54 -8.76 -7.81 11.57
C GLU A 54 -9.24 -6.71 12.54
N ALA A 55 -8.41 -5.70 12.77
CA ALA A 55 -8.76 -4.59 13.63
C ALA A 55 -9.93 -3.79 13.07
N GLU A 56 -9.90 -3.47 11.78
CA GLU A 56 -10.95 -2.71 11.10
C GLU A 56 -12.26 -3.49 11.06
N ASN A 57 -12.23 -4.78 10.71
CA ASN A 57 -13.43 -5.63 10.75
C ASN A 57 -14.03 -5.69 12.16
N LYS A 58 -13.20 -5.85 13.21
CA LYS A 58 -13.68 -5.87 14.59
C LYS A 58 -14.29 -4.53 15.02
N PHE A 59 -13.71 -3.42 14.57
CA PHE A 59 -14.10 -2.09 15.03
C PHE A 59 -15.24 -1.50 14.20
N PHE A 60 -15.18 -1.60 12.87
CA PHE A 60 -16.11 -1.02 11.91
C PHE A 60 -17.08 -2.03 11.27
N GLY A 61 -16.81 -3.34 11.36
CA GLY A 61 -17.58 -4.37 10.68
C GLY A 61 -17.22 -4.57 9.20
N ILE A 62 -16.21 -3.84 8.71
CA ILE A 62 -15.68 -3.90 7.35
C ILE A 62 -14.25 -3.36 7.34
N ASP A 63 -13.38 -3.91 6.51
CA ASP A 63 -12.00 -3.43 6.31
C ASP A 63 -11.84 -2.44 5.14
N HIS A 64 -10.68 -1.79 5.10
CA HIS A 64 -10.34 -0.82 4.07
C HIS A 64 -10.20 -1.46 2.68
N GLN A 65 -9.77 -2.72 2.57
CA GLN A 65 -9.65 -3.38 1.26
C GLN A 65 -11.02 -3.55 0.62
N LYS A 66 -12.02 -3.99 1.40
CA LYS A 66 -13.39 -4.17 0.90
C LYS A 66 -14.04 -2.84 0.56
N LEU A 67 -13.86 -1.82 1.40
CA LEU A 67 -14.35 -0.47 1.10
C LEU A 67 -13.68 0.13 -0.15
N GLY A 68 -12.36 -0.06 -0.28
CA GLY A 68 -11.59 0.38 -1.43
C GLY A 68 -12.03 -0.32 -2.72
N GLU A 69 -12.27 -1.63 -2.68
CA GLU A 69 -12.80 -2.42 -3.79
C GLU A 69 -14.16 -1.86 -4.25
N MET A 70 -15.10 -1.68 -3.32
CA MET A 70 -16.44 -1.15 -3.61
C MET A 70 -16.36 0.25 -4.22
N LEU A 71 -15.47 1.11 -3.71
CA LEU A 71 -15.27 2.45 -4.23
C LEU A 71 -14.67 2.42 -5.63
N ALA A 72 -13.66 1.60 -5.86
CA ALA A 72 -12.98 1.47 -7.14
C ALA A 72 -13.90 0.91 -8.23
N GLN A 73 -14.73 -0.08 -7.90
CA GLN A 73 -15.81 -0.58 -8.76
C GLN A 73 -16.79 0.53 -9.11
N LYS A 74 -17.24 1.31 -8.12
CA LYS A 74 -18.18 2.42 -8.34
C LYS A 74 -17.60 3.52 -9.25
N TRP A 75 -16.29 3.72 -9.23
CA TRP A 75 -15.60 4.67 -10.11
C TRP A 75 -15.20 4.07 -11.46
N ASN A 76 -15.53 2.81 -11.72
CA ASN A 76 -15.20 2.08 -12.95
C ASN A 76 -13.69 2.03 -13.24
N PHE A 77 -12.87 1.83 -12.21
CA PHE A 77 -11.45 1.56 -12.44
C PHE A 77 -11.24 0.22 -13.17
N PRO A 78 -10.14 0.07 -13.92
CA PRO A 78 -9.73 -1.21 -14.48
C PRO A 78 -9.61 -2.31 -13.43
N GLU A 79 -9.86 -3.56 -13.83
CA GLU A 79 -9.85 -4.73 -12.97
C GLU A 79 -8.50 -4.91 -12.25
N SER A 80 -7.39 -4.65 -12.94
CA SER A 80 -6.03 -4.64 -12.36
C SER A 80 -5.91 -3.77 -11.10
N ILE A 81 -6.48 -2.56 -11.13
CA ILE A 81 -6.46 -1.62 -10.01
C ILE A 81 -7.40 -2.09 -8.89
N ILE A 82 -8.59 -2.57 -9.24
CA ILE A 82 -9.55 -3.13 -8.27
C ILE A 82 -8.92 -4.32 -7.53
N MET A 83 -8.22 -5.19 -8.24
CA MET A 83 -7.52 -6.35 -7.66
C MET A 83 -6.35 -5.93 -6.78
N ALA A 84 -5.57 -4.93 -7.18
CA ALA A 84 -4.51 -4.36 -6.36
C ALA A 84 -5.04 -3.82 -5.02
N ILE A 85 -6.13 -3.06 -5.06
CA ILE A 85 -6.76 -2.50 -3.87
C ILE A 85 -7.32 -3.63 -2.98
N SER A 86 -8.07 -4.56 -3.55
CA SER A 86 -8.76 -5.60 -2.77
C SER A 86 -7.86 -6.71 -2.22
N ARG A 87 -6.65 -6.90 -2.77
CA ARG A 87 -5.77 -8.04 -2.44
C ARG A 87 -4.34 -7.67 -2.03
N HIS A 88 -3.98 -6.39 -1.90
CA HIS A 88 -2.59 -6.04 -1.54
C HIS A 88 -2.11 -6.57 -0.18
N HIS A 89 -2.98 -6.87 0.79
CA HIS A 89 -2.56 -7.53 2.04
C HIS A 89 -2.50 -9.07 1.96
N ASP A 90 -3.10 -9.68 0.92
CA ASP A 90 -3.12 -11.13 0.67
C ASP A 90 -2.94 -11.39 -0.84
N PRO A 91 -1.71 -11.24 -1.36
CA PRO A 91 -1.45 -11.33 -2.79
C PRO A 91 -1.65 -12.76 -3.29
N PRO A 92 -2.54 -13.01 -4.27
CA PRO A 92 -2.80 -14.34 -4.79
C PRO A 92 -1.60 -14.88 -5.61
N VAL A 93 -1.32 -16.18 -5.45
CA VAL A 93 -0.19 -16.85 -6.10
C VAL A 93 -0.40 -16.99 -7.62
N ASP A 94 -1.60 -17.34 -8.07
CA ASP A 94 -1.91 -17.67 -9.47
C ASP A 94 -2.97 -16.73 -10.09
N ASP A 95 -2.75 -15.42 -9.97
CA ASP A 95 -3.62 -14.40 -10.53
C ASP A 95 -2.98 -13.67 -11.72
N THR A 96 -3.82 -13.27 -12.68
CA THR A 96 -3.46 -12.48 -13.87
C THR A 96 -2.70 -11.20 -13.50
N TYR A 97 -3.07 -10.55 -12.40
CA TYR A 97 -2.48 -9.32 -11.91
C TYR A 97 -1.48 -9.55 -10.76
N GLY A 98 -1.10 -10.81 -10.51
CA GLY A 98 -0.29 -11.20 -9.36
C GLY A 98 1.03 -10.44 -9.25
N MET A 99 1.70 -10.11 -10.37
CA MET A 99 2.92 -9.28 -10.36
C MET A 99 2.66 -7.89 -9.80
N LEU A 100 1.58 -7.24 -10.25
CA LEU A 100 1.19 -5.91 -9.81
C LEU A 100 0.80 -5.91 -8.33
N ILE A 101 -0.02 -6.89 -7.91
CA ILE A 101 -0.47 -7.02 -6.51
C ILE A 101 0.74 -7.30 -5.60
N SER A 102 1.67 -8.15 -6.05
CA SER A 102 2.90 -8.48 -5.31
C SER A 102 3.79 -7.26 -5.12
N ALA A 103 3.95 -6.43 -6.14
CA ALA A 103 4.73 -5.20 -6.05
C ALA A 103 4.12 -4.20 -5.05
N VAL A 104 2.78 -4.08 -5.01
CA VAL A 104 2.09 -3.24 -4.01
C VAL A 104 2.26 -3.82 -2.61
N ASN A 105 2.05 -5.13 -2.43
CA ASN A 105 2.21 -5.81 -1.13
C ASN A 105 3.62 -5.61 -0.55
N ILE A 106 4.66 -5.89 -1.35
CA ILE A 106 6.05 -5.77 -0.89
C ILE A 106 6.40 -4.30 -0.63
N ALA A 107 5.92 -3.37 -1.44
CA ALA A 107 6.14 -1.94 -1.19
C ALA A 107 5.48 -1.46 0.12
N ASP A 108 4.24 -1.87 0.38
CA ASP A 108 3.52 -1.57 1.62
C ASP A 108 4.25 -2.13 2.86
N MET A 109 4.68 -3.39 2.77
CA MET A 109 5.47 -4.02 3.83
C MET A 109 6.79 -3.26 4.09
N LEU A 110 7.50 -2.85 3.03
CA LEU A 110 8.77 -2.14 3.15
C LEU A 110 8.61 -0.76 3.81
N VAL A 111 7.57 0.02 3.47
CA VAL A 111 7.35 1.32 4.11
C VAL A 111 7.05 1.16 5.60
N HIS A 112 6.26 0.15 5.97
CA HIS A 112 6.00 -0.17 7.37
C HIS A 112 7.27 -0.63 8.10
N ALA A 113 8.07 -1.52 7.49
CA ALA A 113 9.31 -2.01 8.09
C ALA A 113 10.35 -0.90 8.30
N LEU A 114 10.40 0.09 7.39
CA LEU A 114 11.28 1.25 7.48
C LEU A 114 10.71 2.38 8.34
N SER A 115 9.52 2.19 8.93
CA SER A 115 8.82 3.23 9.71
C SER A 115 8.60 4.54 8.91
N ILE A 116 8.39 4.42 7.60
CA ILE A 116 8.08 5.54 6.72
C ILE A 116 6.59 5.83 6.83
N GLY A 117 6.26 6.95 7.47
CA GLY A 117 4.88 7.28 7.81
C GLY A 117 4.38 6.44 9.00
N ASN A 118 3.14 6.70 9.43
CA ASN A 118 2.53 5.96 10.53
C ASN A 118 1.01 5.91 10.36
N SER A 119 0.48 4.70 10.22
CA SER A 119 -0.95 4.42 10.17
C SER A 119 -1.54 4.08 11.55
N GLY A 120 -0.83 4.32 12.64
CA GLY A 120 -1.21 3.92 14.00
C GLY A 120 -1.06 2.41 14.26
N SER A 121 -0.50 1.67 13.29
CA SER A 121 -0.25 0.24 13.37
C SER A 121 1.23 -0.03 13.61
N TYR A 122 1.53 -0.94 14.55
CA TYR A 122 2.88 -1.47 14.75
C TYR A 122 3.04 -2.86 14.10
N TYR A 123 1.99 -3.33 13.43
CA TYR A 123 1.98 -4.62 12.77
C TYR A 123 2.47 -4.45 11.34
N ILE A 124 3.61 -5.06 11.03
CA ILE A 124 4.08 -5.18 9.65
C ILE A 124 3.26 -6.30 9.00
N SER A 125 2.62 -6.01 7.86
CA SER A 125 1.90 -7.02 7.08
C SER A 125 2.77 -8.26 6.85
N SER A 126 2.14 -9.44 6.81
CA SER A 126 2.87 -10.69 6.67
C SER A 126 3.65 -10.73 5.35
N PHE A 127 4.95 -11.01 5.43
CA PHE A 127 5.80 -11.20 4.26
C PHE A 127 5.30 -12.36 3.40
N SER A 128 4.85 -12.06 2.18
CA SER A 128 4.52 -13.09 1.19
C SER A 128 5.78 -13.53 0.46
N GLN A 129 6.27 -14.74 0.79
CA GLN A 129 7.42 -15.33 0.11
C GLN A 129 7.15 -15.54 -1.39
N ASP A 130 5.91 -15.84 -1.76
CA ASP A 130 5.53 -16.02 -3.16
C ASP A 130 5.50 -14.68 -3.91
N ALA A 131 5.00 -13.61 -3.27
CA ALA A 131 5.09 -12.27 -3.84
C ALA A 131 6.56 -11.86 -4.06
N TRP A 132 7.42 -12.11 -3.07
CA TRP A 132 8.85 -11.84 -3.20
C TRP A 132 9.51 -12.63 -4.34
N ARG A 133 9.23 -13.95 -4.43
CA ARG A 133 9.74 -14.81 -5.52
C ARG A 133 9.26 -14.33 -6.88
N LYS A 134 8.00 -13.89 -6.98
CA LYS A 134 7.42 -13.38 -8.22
C LYS A 134 8.11 -12.12 -8.71
N LEU A 135 8.54 -11.23 -7.82
CA LEU A 135 9.32 -10.04 -8.19
C LEU A 135 10.74 -10.38 -8.66
N GLY A 136 11.31 -11.52 -8.24
CA GLY A 136 12.62 -11.98 -8.69
C GLY A 136 13.76 -11.00 -8.38
N LEU A 137 13.67 -10.29 -7.26
CA LEU A 137 14.63 -9.26 -6.86
C LEU A 137 15.78 -9.86 -6.05
N GLU A 138 17.00 -9.49 -6.42
CA GLU A 138 18.19 -9.71 -5.62
C GLU A 138 18.29 -8.68 -4.49
N MET A 139 18.93 -9.03 -3.37
CA MET A 139 19.08 -8.12 -2.24
C MET A 139 19.81 -6.80 -2.61
N SER A 140 20.81 -6.87 -3.50
CA SER A 140 21.52 -5.68 -3.99
C SER A 140 20.64 -4.78 -4.86
N GLN A 141 19.65 -5.33 -5.55
CA GLN A 141 18.67 -4.55 -6.31
C GLN A 141 17.70 -3.85 -5.37
N LEU A 142 17.23 -4.56 -4.34
CA LEU A 142 16.38 -3.99 -3.30
C LEU A 142 17.07 -2.81 -2.61
N GLU A 143 18.33 -2.96 -2.20
CA GLU A 143 19.09 -1.89 -1.54
C GLU A 143 19.12 -0.61 -2.39
N ASN A 144 19.47 -0.73 -3.67
CA ASN A 144 19.49 0.40 -4.61
C ASN A 144 18.11 1.05 -4.77
N ILE A 145 17.04 0.24 -4.84
CA ILE A 145 15.67 0.72 -4.94
C ILE A 145 15.27 1.49 -3.67
N LEU A 146 15.63 0.99 -2.49
CA LEU A 146 15.32 1.65 -1.22
C LEU A 146 16.05 2.98 -1.07
N ILE A 147 17.36 3.03 -1.37
CA ILE A 147 18.14 4.28 -1.34
C ILE A 147 17.50 5.33 -2.24
N LYS A 148 17.22 4.97 -3.50
CA LYS A 148 16.59 5.88 -4.45
C LYS A 148 15.19 6.33 -3.99
N SER A 149 14.42 5.41 -3.42
CA SER A 149 13.08 5.73 -2.92
C SER A 149 13.10 6.66 -1.71
N LEU A 150 14.06 6.50 -0.80
CA LEU A 150 14.21 7.40 0.35
C LEU A 150 14.59 8.81 -0.09
N ASP A 151 15.54 8.95 -1.02
CA ASP A 151 15.91 10.23 -1.61
C ASP A 151 14.72 10.96 -2.27
N GLU A 152 13.81 10.21 -2.91
CA GLU A 152 12.60 10.78 -3.50
C GLU A 152 11.57 11.19 -2.45
N ILE A 153 11.42 10.42 -1.35
CA ILE A 153 10.54 10.77 -0.22
C ILE A 153 11.02 12.05 0.48
N ASP A 154 12.33 12.21 0.68
CA ASP A 154 12.89 13.39 1.34
C ASP A 154 12.59 14.66 0.53
N LYS A 155 12.74 14.61 -0.80
CA LYS A 155 12.40 15.72 -1.69
C LYS A 155 10.92 16.12 -1.60
N VAL A 156 10.02 15.15 -1.51
CA VAL A 156 8.58 15.41 -1.34
C VAL A 156 8.31 16.04 0.03
N THR A 157 9.01 15.56 1.07
CA THR A 157 8.89 16.10 2.43
C THR A 157 9.35 17.55 2.51
N ASP A 158 10.49 17.87 1.86
CA ASP A 158 11.00 19.24 1.76
C ASP A 158 10.01 20.17 1.07
N LEU A 159 9.43 19.73 -0.07
CA LEU A 159 8.41 20.49 -0.79
C LEU A 159 7.19 20.80 0.09
N VAL A 160 6.70 19.82 0.85
CA VAL A 160 5.56 20.01 1.77
C VAL A 160 5.92 21.02 2.88
N ASN A 161 7.14 20.94 3.41
CA ASN A 161 7.61 21.86 4.45
C ASN A 161 7.77 23.29 3.95
N GLU A 162 8.20 23.48 2.70
CA GLU A 162 8.26 24.80 2.06
C GLU A 162 6.87 25.41 1.89
N LEU A 163 5.88 24.61 1.48
CA LEU A 163 4.50 25.07 1.32
C LEU A 163 3.86 25.48 2.64
N ARG A 164 4.21 24.84 3.76
CA ARG A 164 3.71 25.19 5.11
C ARG A 164 4.30 26.48 5.68
N LYS A 165 5.42 26.96 5.13
CA LYS A 165 6.09 28.20 5.58
C LYS A 165 5.54 29.45 4.88
N LYS A 166 4.64 29.31 3.90
CA LYS A 166 3.93 30.39 3.21
C LYS A 166 2.53 30.57 3.79
#